data_AF-A0A835Z825-F1
#
_entry.id   AF-A0A835Z825-F1
#
_cell.length_a   1.000
_cell.length_b   1.000
_cell.length_c   1.000
_cell.angle_alpha   90.00
_cell.angle_beta   90.00
_cell.angle_gamma   90.00
#
_symmetry.space_group_name_H-M   'P 1'
#
loop_
_entity.id
_entity.type
_entity.pdbx_description
1 polymer ?
#
loop_
_entity_poly.entity_id
_entity_poly.type
_entity_poly.pdbx_seq_one_letter_code
_entity_poly.pdbx_strand_id
1 'polypeptide(L)'
;MRSLFVCVSALAAVSCVEAFLAPMSVARTARSSSSLSMAYNKVFVAGGSSGVGREVVNQLVSKGKQVVAIVRREDALEELNAIEGVTAVMVDALDLKGVEGALDGCDAAITTLGGSSGENRVDYEGNRNVIESAGILGVTRVILVTSVGCGDSRGAISDQVYTSLEKALVAKTKAEKMLQKYYTNAFWTIIRPGGLQTAEGTGKAILTENKTIAGIIRRADVADVVVRALDNDGTHKKVFTAVDPSIPSSFGDASKAEAFPL
;
A
#
# COMPACT_ATOMS: atom_id res chain seq x y z
N MET A 1 39.78 -28.09 62.39
CA MET A 1 38.94 -28.80 63.38
C MET A 1 38.67 -27.83 64.53
N ARG A 2 37.40 -27.44 64.72
CA ARG A 2 36.76 -26.81 65.91
C ARG A 2 37.22 -25.37 66.27
N SER A 3 36.34 -24.35 66.16
CA SER A 3 35.24 -23.99 67.10
C SER A 3 35.80 -23.44 68.42
N LEU A 4 35.31 -22.41 69.10
CA LEU A 4 34.10 -21.58 69.02
C LEU A 4 34.32 -20.41 70.02
N PHE A 5 33.75 -19.22 69.73
CA PHE A 5 33.05 -18.27 70.64
C PHE A 5 33.67 -17.79 71.97
N VAL A 6 33.62 -16.45 72.19
CA VAL A 6 32.89 -15.69 73.26
C VAL A 6 33.01 -14.20 72.85
N CYS A 7 31.97 -13.45 72.46
CA CYS A 7 30.85 -12.83 73.21
C CYS A 7 31.21 -11.54 73.98
N VAL A 8 30.27 -10.57 73.90
CA VAL A 8 29.97 -9.44 74.82
C VAL A 8 30.51 -8.03 74.48
N SER A 9 29.63 -7.27 73.80
CA SER A 9 29.20 -5.87 73.99
C SER A 9 30.10 -4.83 74.69
N ALA A 10 30.21 -3.62 74.10
CA ALA A 10 29.38 -2.45 74.45
C ALA A 10 29.97 -1.10 73.96
N LEU A 11 29.09 -0.29 73.36
CA LEU A 11 28.95 1.18 73.39
C LEU A 11 30.01 2.16 72.83
N ALA A 12 29.46 3.01 71.93
CA ALA A 12 29.75 4.45 71.70
C ALA A 12 31.07 4.78 70.95
N ALA A 13 31.16 5.74 70.03
CA ALA A 13 30.28 6.84 69.64
C ALA A 13 30.72 7.40 68.27
N VAL A 14 29.79 8.03 67.54
CA VAL A 14 29.96 9.25 66.73
C VAL A 14 30.93 9.22 65.54
N SER A 15 30.43 9.26 64.30
CA SER A 15 30.20 10.55 63.61
C SER A 15 29.50 10.34 62.26
N CYS A 16 28.46 11.15 62.04
CA CYS A 16 27.79 11.39 60.77
C CYS A 16 28.76 11.70 59.62
N VAL A 17 28.66 10.94 58.52
CA VAL A 17 28.99 11.43 57.19
C VAL A 17 27.85 10.99 56.28
N GLU A 18 26.87 11.87 56.10
CA GLU A 18 25.88 11.72 55.03
C GLU A 18 26.58 11.95 53.70
N ALA A 19 26.79 10.86 52.96
CA ALA A 19 27.16 10.92 51.56
C ALA A 19 25.97 11.46 50.77
N PHE A 20 26.11 12.69 50.25
CA PHE A 20 25.22 13.33 49.29
C PHE A 20 25.08 12.43 48.03
N LEU A 21 23.98 11.68 47.94
CA LEU A 21 23.53 11.03 46.71
C LEU A 21 22.81 12.09 45.86
N ALA A 22 23.54 12.79 45.00
CA ALA A 22 22.94 13.56 43.93
C ALA A 22 22.57 12.61 42.77
N PRO A 23 21.31 12.59 42.30
CA PRO A 23 20.98 11.86 41.08
C PRO A 23 21.58 12.59 39.87
N MET A 24 22.52 11.93 39.18
CA MET A 24 22.93 12.36 37.84
C MET A 24 21.73 12.25 36.90
N SER A 25 21.07 13.37 36.67
CA SER A 25 20.08 13.53 35.60
C SER A 25 20.80 13.40 34.27
N VAL A 26 20.69 12.23 33.64
CA VAL A 26 21.05 12.05 32.24
C VAL A 26 19.98 12.80 31.43
N ALA A 27 20.31 14.02 31.03
CA ALA A 27 19.51 14.77 30.08
C ALA A 27 19.43 13.97 28.78
N ARG A 28 18.30 13.26 28.58
CA ARG A 28 17.91 12.75 27.26
C ARG A 28 17.60 13.97 26.40
N THR A 29 18.58 14.41 25.63
CA THR A 29 18.32 15.26 24.48
C THR A 29 17.41 14.48 23.55
N ALA A 30 16.14 14.86 23.49
CA ALA A 30 15.19 14.35 22.52
C ALA A 30 15.77 14.62 21.13
N ARG A 31 16.20 13.56 20.44
CA ARG A 31 16.43 13.62 19.00
C ARG A 31 15.07 13.92 18.38
N SER A 32 14.98 15.09 17.74
CA SER A 32 13.93 15.42 16.79
C SER A 32 13.71 14.24 15.86
N SER A 33 12.58 13.55 16.00
CA SER A 33 12.14 12.52 15.08
C SER A 33 11.68 13.21 13.79
N SER A 34 12.63 13.58 12.93
CA SER A 34 12.31 13.78 11.53
C SER A 34 11.86 12.41 11.01
N SER A 35 10.57 12.25 10.72
CA SER A 35 10.07 11.10 9.98
C SER A 35 10.86 11.01 8.67
N LEU A 36 11.82 10.09 8.59
CA LEU A 36 12.30 9.66 7.28
C LEU A 36 11.10 8.95 6.64
N SER A 37 10.33 9.66 5.82
CA SER A 37 9.43 8.99 4.88
C SER A 37 10.33 8.08 4.04
N MET A 38 10.12 6.78 4.09
CA MET A 38 10.81 5.84 3.21
C MET A 38 10.41 6.18 1.78
N ALA A 39 11.25 6.93 1.06
CA ALA A 39 11.00 7.24 -0.33
C ALA A 39 11.26 5.98 -1.16
N TYR A 40 10.19 5.37 -1.68
CA TYR A 40 10.31 4.19 -2.55
C TYR A 40 10.79 4.64 -3.93
N ASN A 41 12.03 4.31 -4.31
CA ASN A 41 12.68 4.88 -5.48
C ASN A 41 12.51 4.02 -6.74
N LYS A 42 12.63 2.69 -6.61
CA LYS A 42 12.38 1.73 -7.69
C LYS A 42 11.09 0.98 -7.43
N VAL A 43 10.08 1.20 -8.26
CA VAL A 43 8.71 0.70 -8.05
C VAL A 43 8.32 -0.28 -9.14
N PHE A 44 7.94 -1.49 -8.73
CA PHE A 44 7.34 -2.47 -9.62
C PHE A 44 5.87 -2.12 -9.87
N VAL A 45 5.42 -2.17 -11.13
CA VAL A 45 4.03 -1.89 -11.53
C VAL A 45 3.47 -3.01 -12.40
N ALA A 46 2.52 -3.78 -11.86
CA ALA A 46 1.74 -4.73 -12.64
C ALA A 46 0.48 -4.06 -13.21
N GLY A 47 0.27 -4.18 -14.53
CA GLY A 47 -0.81 -3.50 -15.24
C GLY A 47 -0.45 -2.11 -15.78
N GLY A 48 0.85 -1.78 -15.86
CA GLY A 48 1.36 -0.46 -16.26
C GLY A 48 1.11 -0.04 -17.72
N SER A 49 0.61 -0.92 -18.59
CA SER A 49 0.47 -0.63 -20.01
C SER A 49 -0.76 0.20 -20.38
N SER A 50 -1.81 0.21 -19.55
CA SER A 50 -3.07 0.92 -19.87
C SER A 50 -3.83 1.37 -18.62
N GLY A 51 -4.90 2.15 -18.82
CA GLY A 51 -5.84 2.52 -17.77
C GLY A 51 -5.17 3.21 -16.58
N VAL A 52 -5.53 2.81 -15.36
CA VAL A 52 -4.95 3.36 -14.12
C VAL A 52 -3.45 3.08 -14.03
N GLY A 53 -3.00 1.88 -14.43
CA GLY A 53 -1.59 1.52 -14.32
C GLY A 53 -0.69 2.38 -15.20
N ARG A 54 -1.13 2.75 -16.41
CA ARG A 54 -0.38 3.69 -17.27
C ARG A 54 -0.23 5.06 -16.61
N GLU A 55 -1.31 5.58 -16.03
CA GLU A 55 -1.26 6.85 -15.29
C GLU A 55 -0.33 6.78 -14.07
N VAL A 56 -0.31 5.64 -13.36
CA VAL A 56 0.63 5.40 -12.26
C VAL A 56 2.07 5.45 -12.76
N VAL A 57 2.40 4.77 -13.86
CA VAL A 57 3.76 4.82 -14.46
C VAL A 57 4.16 6.26 -14.77
N ASN A 58 3.30 7.00 -15.49
CA ASN A 58 3.58 8.39 -15.88
C ASN A 58 3.84 9.28 -14.65
N GLN A 59 3.02 9.14 -13.61
CA GLN A 59 3.15 9.97 -12.41
C GLN A 59 4.37 9.59 -11.55
N LEU A 60 4.71 8.31 -11.43
CA LEU A 60 5.93 7.88 -10.74
C LEU A 60 7.18 8.44 -11.43
N VAL A 61 7.27 8.32 -12.75
CA VAL A 61 8.37 8.87 -13.55
C VAL A 61 8.44 10.40 -13.42
N SER A 62 7.30 11.09 -13.46
CA SER A 62 7.26 12.55 -13.26
C SER A 62 7.80 13.00 -11.90
N LYS A 63 7.80 12.10 -10.90
CA LYS A 63 8.37 12.30 -9.56
C LYS A 63 9.82 11.81 -9.44
N GLY A 64 10.45 11.44 -10.55
CA GLY A 64 11.84 10.97 -10.63
C GLY A 64 12.07 9.53 -10.16
N LYS A 65 11.01 8.73 -9.98
CA LYS A 65 11.13 7.33 -9.56
C LYS A 65 11.45 6.44 -10.77
N GLN A 66 12.20 5.37 -10.52
CA GLN A 66 12.45 4.31 -11.49
C GLN A 66 11.28 3.32 -11.46
N VAL A 67 10.79 2.91 -12.63
CA VAL A 67 9.63 2.02 -12.74
C VAL A 67 10.00 0.74 -13.47
N VAL A 68 9.69 -0.42 -12.88
CA VAL A 68 9.72 -1.70 -13.59
C VAL A 68 8.28 -2.14 -13.87
N ALA A 69 7.88 -2.23 -15.12
CA ALA A 69 6.50 -2.56 -15.50
C ALA A 69 6.43 -3.87 -16.28
N ILE A 70 5.56 -4.80 -15.85
CA ILE A 70 5.29 -6.02 -16.63
C ILE A 70 4.21 -5.77 -17.69
N VAL A 71 4.45 -6.30 -18.89
CA VAL A 71 3.55 -6.22 -20.03
C VAL A 71 3.41 -7.56 -20.75
N ARG A 72 2.34 -7.69 -21.55
CA ARG A 72 2.04 -8.91 -22.33
C ARG A 72 2.05 -8.69 -23.84
N ARG A 73 2.22 -7.46 -24.30
CA ARG A 73 2.14 -7.08 -25.72
C ARG A 73 3.41 -6.31 -26.10
N GLU A 74 3.92 -6.59 -27.29
CA GLU A 74 5.16 -6.01 -27.80
C GLU A 74 5.06 -4.50 -27.98
N ASP A 75 3.93 -4.01 -28.49
CA ASP A 75 3.69 -2.57 -28.66
C ASP A 75 3.76 -1.82 -27.31
N ALA A 76 3.16 -2.39 -26.26
CA ALA A 76 3.24 -1.82 -24.92
C ALA A 76 4.66 -1.87 -24.31
N LEU A 77 5.46 -2.86 -24.69
CA LEU A 77 6.86 -2.98 -24.28
C LEU A 77 7.69 -1.84 -24.89
N GLU A 78 7.56 -1.63 -26.20
CA GLU A 78 8.23 -0.55 -26.92
C GLU A 78 7.81 0.83 -26.40
N GLU A 79 6.50 1.06 -26.26
CA GLU A 79 5.96 2.32 -25.75
C GLU A 79 6.46 2.68 -24.35
N LEU A 80 6.51 1.71 -23.43
CA LEU A 80 6.96 1.96 -22.06
C LEU A 80 8.48 2.16 -22.00
N ASN A 81 9.27 1.39 -22.76
CA ASN A 81 10.73 1.54 -22.79
C ASN A 81 11.18 2.86 -23.44
N ALA A 82 10.31 3.51 -24.23
CA ALA A 82 10.58 4.85 -24.76
C ALA A 82 10.50 5.95 -23.68
N ILE A 83 9.95 5.65 -22.50
CA ILE A 83 9.83 6.61 -21.39
C ILE A 83 11.09 6.50 -20.51
N GLU A 84 11.79 7.63 -20.34
CA GLU A 84 12.95 7.69 -19.46
C GLU A 84 12.58 7.29 -18.01
N GLY A 85 13.39 6.43 -17.39
CA GLY A 85 13.14 5.91 -16.05
C GLY A 85 12.18 4.72 -15.98
N VAL A 86 11.72 4.19 -17.12
CA VAL A 86 10.90 2.97 -17.18
C VAL A 86 11.71 1.80 -17.77
N THR A 87 11.57 0.63 -17.16
CA THR A 87 12.02 -0.66 -17.69
C THR A 87 10.81 -1.56 -17.83
N ALA A 88 10.37 -1.79 -19.06
CA ALA A 88 9.29 -2.72 -19.35
C ALA A 88 9.83 -4.15 -19.55
N VAL A 89 9.16 -5.13 -18.96
CA VAL A 89 9.53 -6.55 -19.03
C VAL A 89 8.36 -7.35 -19.59
N MET A 90 8.59 -8.14 -20.63
CA MET A 90 7.57 -8.99 -21.24
C MET A 90 7.32 -10.22 -20.37
N VAL A 91 6.28 -10.16 -19.53
CA VAL A 91 5.91 -11.21 -18.55
C VAL A 91 4.39 -11.26 -18.43
N ASP A 92 3.81 -12.46 -18.52
CA ASP A 92 2.43 -12.67 -18.10
C ASP A 92 2.35 -12.65 -16.57
N ALA A 93 1.43 -11.89 -16.00
CA ALA A 93 1.19 -11.88 -14.56
C ALA A 93 0.83 -13.27 -13.99
N LEU A 94 0.39 -14.21 -14.83
CA LEU A 94 0.15 -15.61 -14.45
C LEU A 94 1.43 -16.44 -14.32
N ASP A 95 2.57 -15.97 -14.84
CA ASP A 95 3.88 -16.58 -14.64
C ASP A 95 4.53 -16.06 -13.34
N LEU A 96 4.43 -16.85 -12.27
CA LEU A 96 5.00 -16.51 -10.97
C LEU A 96 6.51 -16.22 -11.03
N LYS A 97 7.27 -16.99 -11.81
CA LYS A 97 8.73 -16.84 -11.86
C LYS A 97 9.16 -15.67 -12.72
N GLY A 98 8.44 -15.39 -13.80
CA GLY A 98 8.60 -14.15 -14.55
C GLY A 98 8.30 -12.92 -13.69
N VAL A 99 7.21 -12.95 -12.91
CA VAL A 99 6.85 -11.84 -12.01
C VAL A 99 7.90 -11.66 -10.91
N GLU A 100 8.38 -12.75 -10.31
CA GLU A 100 9.47 -12.73 -9.32
C GLU A 100 10.73 -12.09 -9.90
N GLY A 101 11.19 -12.53 -11.08
CA GLY A 101 12.38 -11.97 -11.72
C GLY A 101 12.24 -10.49 -12.08
N ALA A 102 11.07 -10.04 -12.53
CA ALA A 102 10.83 -8.64 -12.84
C ALA A 102 10.74 -7.74 -11.59
N LEU A 103 10.29 -8.29 -10.46
CA LEU A 103 10.13 -7.56 -9.21
C LEU A 103 11.45 -7.42 -8.44
N ASP A 104 12.46 -8.22 -8.76
CA ASP A 104 13.76 -8.24 -8.07
C ASP A 104 14.45 -6.86 -8.03
N GLY A 105 14.96 -6.53 -6.85
CA GLY A 105 15.59 -5.25 -6.53
C GLY A 105 14.66 -4.03 -6.51
N CYS A 106 13.33 -4.19 -6.54
CA CYS A 106 12.39 -3.07 -6.34
C CYS A 106 12.11 -2.81 -4.85
N ASP A 107 11.83 -1.57 -4.50
CA ASP A 107 11.54 -1.14 -3.12
C ASP A 107 10.07 -1.32 -2.74
N ALA A 108 9.19 -1.23 -3.74
CA ALA A 108 7.74 -1.31 -3.59
C ALA A 108 7.09 -1.97 -4.81
N ALA A 109 5.89 -2.52 -4.62
CA ALA A 109 5.06 -3.06 -5.68
C ALA A 109 3.67 -2.39 -5.71
N ILE A 110 3.22 -2.02 -6.91
CA ILE A 110 1.87 -1.56 -7.18
C ILE A 110 1.24 -2.53 -8.17
N THR A 111 0.05 -3.03 -7.88
CA THR A 111 -0.72 -3.83 -8.82
C THR A 111 -2.07 -3.18 -9.09
N THR A 112 -2.31 -2.92 -10.37
CA THR A 112 -3.59 -2.46 -10.91
C THR A 112 -4.23 -3.51 -11.81
N LEU A 113 -3.83 -4.78 -11.65
CA LEU A 113 -4.29 -5.89 -12.47
C LEU A 113 -5.80 -6.07 -12.33
N GLY A 114 -6.48 -6.12 -13.48
CA GLY A 114 -7.89 -6.46 -13.59
C GLY A 114 -8.19 -7.11 -14.92
N GLY A 115 -9.07 -8.11 -14.90
CA GLY A 115 -9.54 -8.76 -16.11
C GLY A 115 -10.44 -7.83 -16.94
N SER A 116 -10.43 -8.02 -18.26
CA SER A 116 -11.55 -7.59 -19.09
C SER A 116 -12.70 -8.60 -18.94
N SER A 117 -13.92 -8.19 -19.27
CA SER A 117 -15.13 -9.02 -19.13
C SER A 117 -14.92 -10.45 -19.63
N GLY A 118 -14.92 -11.42 -18.71
CA GLY A 118 -14.78 -12.86 -19.00
C GLY A 118 -13.45 -13.49 -18.59
N GLU A 119 -12.37 -12.71 -18.45
CA GLU A 119 -11.03 -13.19 -18.07
C GLU A 119 -10.65 -12.79 -16.63
N ASN A 120 -11.38 -13.29 -15.64
CA ASN A 120 -11.17 -12.89 -14.23
C ASN A 120 -10.04 -13.66 -13.52
N ARG A 121 -9.27 -14.48 -14.26
CA ARG A 121 -8.16 -15.24 -13.67
C ARG A 121 -7.09 -14.30 -13.10
N VAL A 122 -6.78 -13.22 -13.83
CA VAL A 122 -5.77 -12.25 -13.42
C VAL A 122 -6.18 -11.46 -12.16
N ASP A 123 -7.48 -11.29 -11.92
CA ASP A 123 -7.99 -10.59 -10.73
C ASP A 123 -7.57 -11.24 -9.41
N TYR A 124 -7.42 -12.57 -9.40
CA TYR A 124 -6.86 -13.29 -8.26
C TYR A 124 -5.46 -13.84 -8.53
N GLU A 125 -5.28 -14.70 -9.53
CA GLU A 125 -4.01 -15.43 -9.74
C GLU A 125 -2.85 -14.48 -10.07
N GLY A 126 -3.09 -13.47 -10.90
CA GLY A 126 -2.07 -12.46 -11.23
C GLY A 126 -1.70 -11.61 -10.02
N ASN A 127 -2.70 -11.09 -9.31
CA ASN A 127 -2.46 -10.35 -8.06
C ASN A 127 -1.77 -11.22 -6.99
N ARG A 128 -2.16 -12.49 -6.84
CA ARG A 128 -1.52 -13.43 -5.93
C ARG A 128 -0.04 -13.57 -6.28
N ASN A 129 0.30 -13.79 -7.55
CA ASN A 129 1.70 -13.93 -7.97
C ASN A 129 2.52 -12.68 -7.61
N VAL A 130 2.01 -11.48 -7.87
CA VAL A 130 2.69 -10.22 -7.47
C VAL A 130 2.92 -10.18 -5.96
N ILE A 131 1.91 -10.51 -5.15
CA ILE A 131 2.01 -10.46 -3.69
C ILE A 131 2.98 -11.54 -3.16
N GLU A 132 2.95 -12.75 -3.72
CA GLU A 132 3.89 -13.83 -3.35
C GLU A 132 5.32 -13.45 -3.70
N SER A 133 5.57 -12.99 -4.93
CA SER A 133 6.89 -12.53 -5.38
C SER A 133 7.43 -11.39 -4.51
N ALA A 134 6.60 -10.39 -4.21
CA ALA A 134 6.97 -9.30 -3.31
C ALA A 134 7.39 -9.83 -1.93
N GLY A 135 6.65 -10.81 -1.39
CA GLY A 135 6.93 -11.40 -0.08
C GLY A 135 8.23 -12.20 -0.07
N ILE A 136 8.49 -12.98 -1.13
CA ILE A 136 9.71 -13.76 -1.31
C ILE A 136 10.94 -12.84 -1.37
N LEU A 137 10.82 -11.70 -2.06
CA LEU A 137 11.89 -10.73 -2.25
C LEU A 137 12.04 -9.73 -1.11
N GLY A 138 11.19 -9.80 -0.08
CA GLY A 138 11.25 -8.92 1.08
C GLY A 138 10.80 -7.48 0.80
N VAL A 139 10.02 -7.24 -0.25
CA VAL A 139 9.47 -5.91 -0.57
C VAL A 139 8.52 -5.48 0.54
N THR A 140 8.82 -4.37 1.20
CA THR A 140 8.09 -3.98 2.42
C THR A 140 6.83 -3.17 2.14
N ARG A 141 6.62 -2.69 0.90
CA ARG A 141 5.49 -1.84 0.52
C ARG A 141 4.74 -2.40 -0.68
N VAL A 142 3.43 -2.61 -0.50
CA VAL A 142 2.54 -3.10 -1.57
C VAL A 142 1.27 -2.26 -1.64
N ILE A 143 0.93 -1.72 -2.81
CA ILE A 143 -0.39 -1.13 -3.08
C ILE A 143 -1.17 -2.05 -4.01
N LEU A 144 -2.34 -2.47 -3.57
CA LEU A 144 -3.28 -3.26 -4.35
C LEU A 144 -4.49 -2.40 -4.72
N VAL A 145 -4.70 -2.18 -6.02
CA VAL A 145 -5.88 -1.49 -6.53
C VAL A 145 -6.95 -2.51 -6.91
N THR A 146 -8.11 -2.46 -6.24
CA THR A 146 -9.26 -3.33 -6.50
C THR A 146 -10.45 -2.54 -7.03
N SER A 147 -11.57 -2.52 -6.31
CA SER A 147 -12.83 -1.90 -6.72
C SER A 147 -13.73 -1.71 -5.51
N VAL A 148 -14.52 -0.63 -5.49
CA VAL A 148 -15.71 -0.60 -4.63
C VAL A 148 -16.61 -1.79 -4.99
N GLY A 149 -17.22 -2.40 -3.97
CA GLY A 149 -17.94 -3.67 -4.08
C GLY A 149 -17.12 -4.88 -3.63
N CYS A 150 -15.80 -4.75 -3.49
CA CYS A 150 -14.95 -5.79 -2.90
C CYS A 150 -15.09 -5.85 -1.37
N GLY A 151 -14.95 -7.04 -0.81
CA GLY A 151 -14.94 -7.28 0.63
C GLY A 151 -16.15 -6.69 1.35
N ASP A 152 -15.87 -5.91 2.38
CA ASP A 152 -16.86 -5.21 3.22
C ASP A 152 -17.44 -3.94 2.58
N SER A 153 -17.05 -3.60 1.35
CA SER A 153 -17.71 -2.54 0.55
C SER A 153 -18.78 -3.07 -0.40
N ARG A 154 -19.14 -4.37 -0.34
CA ARG A 154 -20.21 -4.96 -1.15
C ARG A 154 -21.50 -4.12 -1.15
N GLY A 155 -21.91 -3.65 0.03
CA GLY A 155 -23.15 -2.89 0.22
C GLY A 155 -23.10 -1.44 -0.27
N ALA A 156 -21.95 -0.96 -0.76
CA ALA A 156 -21.82 0.41 -1.30
C ALA A 156 -22.38 0.55 -2.72
N ILE A 157 -22.55 -0.56 -3.44
CA ILE A 157 -23.09 -0.59 -4.81
C ILE A 157 -24.43 -1.31 -4.84
N SER A 158 -25.26 -0.99 -5.83
CA SER A 158 -26.54 -1.68 -6.03
C SER A 158 -26.34 -3.17 -6.36
N ASP A 159 -27.32 -4.00 -6.01
CA ASP A 159 -27.29 -5.44 -6.33
C ASP A 159 -27.16 -5.72 -7.84
N GLN A 160 -27.73 -4.85 -8.69
CA GLN A 160 -27.61 -4.96 -10.14
C GLN A 160 -26.16 -4.78 -10.60
N VAL A 161 -25.46 -3.77 -10.07
CA VAL A 161 -24.04 -3.52 -10.38
C VAL A 161 -23.16 -4.61 -9.77
N TYR A 162 -23.46 -5.08 -8.57
CA TYR A 162 -22.71 -6.18 -7.97
C TYR A 162 -22.84 -7.45 -8.83
N THR A 163 -24.07 -7.82 -9.23
CA THR A 163 -24.34 -9.03 -10.01
C THR A 163 -23.59 -9.02 -11.35
N SER A 164 -23.50 -7.87 -12.02
CA SER A 164 -22.77 -7.78 -13.29
C SER A 164 -21.25 -7.91 -13.13
N LEU A 165 -20.69 -7.59 -11.95
CA LEU A 165 -19.26 -7.60 -11.67
C LEU A 165 -18.82 -8.74 -10.73
N GLU A 166 -19.76 -9.59 -10.28
CA GLU A 166 -19.57 -10.51 -9.15
C GLU A 166 -18.31 -11.35 -9.26
N LYS A 167 -18.06 -11.95 -10.43
CA LYS A 167 -16.89 -12.82 -10.64
C LYS A 167 -15.58 -12.07 -10.39
N ALA A 168 -15.46 -10.84 -10.89
CA ALA A 168 -14.28 -10.01 -10.70
C ALA A 168 -14.18 -9.52 -9.26
N LEU A 169 -15.29 -9.05 -8.66
CA LEU A 169 -15.31 -8.57 -7.27
C LEU A 169 -14.94 -9.66 -6.27
N VAL A 170 -15.42 -10.88 -6.47
CA VAL A 170 -15.07 -12.05 -5.64
C VAL A 170 -13.59 -12.40 -5.79
N ALA A 171 -13.06 -12.44 -7.01
CA ALA A 171 -11.65 -12.71 -7.26
C ALA A 171 -10.73 -11.64 -6.64
N LYS A 172 -11.04 -10.35 -6.83
CA LYS A 172 -10.32 -9.24 -6.21
C LYS A 172 -10.42 -9.27 -4.68
N THR A 173 -11.58 -9.59 -4.11
CA THR A 173 -11.74 -9.79 -2.66
C THR A 173 -10.86 -10.91 -2.13
N LYS A 174 -10.67 -11.98 -2.92
CA LYS A 174 -9.75 -13.06 -2.57
C LYS A 174 -8.29 -12.59 -2.57
N ALA A 175 -7.91 -11.71 -3.50
CA ALA A 175 -6.58 -11.09 -3.52
C ALA A 175 -6.37 -10.15 -2.32
N GLU A 176 -7.37 -9.36 -1.93
CA GLU A 176 -7.31 -8.51 -0.72
C GLU A 176 -7.05 -9.35 0.54
N LYS A 177 -7.82 -10.43 0.72
CA LYS A 177 -7.65 -11.34 1.87
C LYS A 177 -6.29 -12.02 1.89
N MET A 178 -5.78 -12.38 0.71
CA MET A 178 -4.45 -12.96 0.56
C MET A 178 -3.40 -11.94 1.02
N LEU A 179 -3.43 -10.71 0.51
CA LEU A 179 -2.50 -9.64 0.92
C LEU A 179 -2.54 -9.42 2.44
N GLN A 180 -3.74 -9.29 3.01
CA GLN A 180 -3.90 -9.09 4.46
C GLN A 180 -3.35 -10.25 5.30
N LYS A 181 -3.51 -11.49 4.82
CA LYS A 181 -3.11 -12.71 5.54
C LYS A 181 -1.61 -12.99 5.45
N TYR A 182 -1.00 -12.81 4.28
CA TYR A 182 0.37 -13.23 4.03
C TYR A 182 1.40 -12.10 4.22
N TYR A 183 0.95 -10.85 4.25
CA TYR A 183 1.79 -9.65 4.33
C TYR A 183 1.70 -8.98 5.72
N THR A 184 1.71 -9.76 6.80
CA THR A 184 1.44 -9.29 8.18
C THR A 184 2.53 -8.38 8.74
N ASN A 185 3.79 -8.59 8.37
CA ASN A 185 4.94 -7.81 8.84
C ASN A 185 5.38 -6.71 7.86
N ALA A 186 4.55 -6.40 6.86
CA ALA A 186 4.84 -5.42 5.83
C ALA A 186 3.70 -4.40 5.67
N PHE A 187 3.97 -3.35 4.90
CA PHE A 187 3.13 -2.18 4.75
C PHE A 187 2.31 -2.26 3.47
N TRP A 188 1.11 -2.81 3.56
CA TRP A 188 0.19 -2.86 2.43
C TRP A 188 -0.88 -1.77 2.51
N THR A 189 -1.39 -1.34 1.36
CA THR A 189 -2.59 -0.50 1.25
C THR A 189 -3.48 -1.05 0.16
N ILE A 190 -4.78 -1.15 0.44
CA ILE A 190 -5.78 -1.52 -0.55
C ILE A 190 -6.57 -0.28 -0.91
N ILE A 191 -6.65 0.03 -2.20
CA ILE A 191 -7.45 1.15 -2.72
C ILE A 191 -8.55 0.57 -3.60
N ARG A 192 -9.79 0.91 -3.29
CA ARG A 192 -11.01 0.49 -3.99
C ARG A 192 -11.60 1.69 -4.74
N PRO A 193 -11.25 1.90 -6.01
CA PRO A 193 -11.82 2.99 -6.79
C PRO A 193 -13.31 2.78 -7.05
N GLY A 194 -14.05 3.88 -7.14
CA GLY A 194 -15.40 3.92 -7.70
C GLY A 194 -15.42 3.66 -9.21
N GLY A 195 -16.52 4.05 -9.86
CA GLY A 195 -16.69 3.93 -11.31
C GLY A 195 -15.60 4.70 -12.07
N LEU A 196 -14.77 3.99 -12.82
CA LEU A 196 -13.63 4.57 -13.54
C LEU A 196 -14.07 5.27 -14.83
N GLN A 197 -13.67 6.53 -15.00
CA GLN A 197 -13.84 7.27 -16.24
C GLN A 197 -12.49 7.68 -16.85
N THR A 198 -12.43 7.71 -18.18
CA THR A 198 -11.29 8.28 -18.92
C THR A 198 -11.64 9.71 -19.29
N ALA A 199 -10.98 10.66 -18.65
CA ALA A 199 -10.89 12.07 -19.00
C ALA A 199 -9.69 12.66 -18.23
N GLU A 200 -9.41 13.94 -18.43
CA GLU A 200 -8.43 14.66 -17.60
C GLU A 200 -8.77 14.54 -16.11
N GLY A 201 -7.73 14.43 -15.28
CA GLY A 201 -7.85 14.39 -13.82
C GLY A 201 -8.41 15.70 -13.28
N THR A 202 -9.24 15.62 -12.24
CA THR A 202 -9.83 16.80 -11.59
C THR A 202 -8.92 17.35 -10.49
N GLY A 203 -8.00 16.54 -9.97
CA GLY A 203 -7.20 16.85 -8.77
C GLY A 203 -8.01 16.89 -7.48
N LYS A 204 -9.26 16.38 -7.48
CA LYS A 204 -10.19 16.45 -6.33
C LYS A 204 -10.55 15.08 -5.76
N ALA A 205 -9.93 14.00 -6.24
CA ALA A 205 -10.13 12.69 -5.66
C ALA A 205 -9.64 12.62 -4.22
N ILE A 206 -10.36 11.82 -3.43
CA ILE A 206 -10.05 11.57 -2.03
C ILE A 206 -9.96 10.07 -1.78
N LEU A 207 -9.23 9.71 -0.74
CA LEU A 207 -9.36 8.43 -0.07
C LEU A 207 -10.29 8.58 1.13
N THR A 208 -11.14 7.59 1.40
CA THR A 208 -11.94 7.53 2.62
C THR A 208 -11.96 6.11 3.18
N GLU A 209 -11.95 5.96 4.49
CA GLU A 209 -12.12 4.66 5.15
C GLU A 209 -13.61 4.26 5.22
N ASN A 210 -14.52 5.15 4.78
CA ASN A 210 -15.94 4.85 4.74
C ASN A 210 -16.27 3.85 3.61
N LYS A 211 -16.55 2.61 4.02
CA LYS A 211 -16.82 1.46 3.14
C LYS A 211 -18.20 1.47 2.50
N THR A 212 -19.11 2.36 2.92
CA THR A 212 -20.47 2.45 2.36
C THR A 212 -20.57 3.48 1.24
N ILE A 213 -19.48 4.20 0.95
CA ILE A 213 -19.43 5.19 -0.11
C ILE A 213 -19.10 4.54 -1.45
N ALA A 214 -19.80 4.98 -2.48
CA ALA A 214 -19.47 4.74 -3.87
C ALA A 214 -19.60 6.05 -4.66
N GLY A 215 -18.94 6.12 -5.81
CA GLY A 215 -18.89 7.32 -6.62
C GLY A 215 -18.19 7.05 -7.94
N ILE A 216 -17.84 8.13 -8.64
CA ILE A 216 -17.07 8.08 -9.88
C ILE A 216 -15.70 8.70 -9.60
N ILE A 217 -14.69 8.27 -10.36
CA ILE A 217 -13.33 8.82 -10.28
C ILE A 217 -12.63 8.71 -11.64
N ARG A 218 -11.77 9.68 -11.98
CA ARG A 218 -10.94 9.60 -13.19
C ARG A 218 -9.76 8.67 -12.96
N ARG A 219 -9.36 7.95 -14.01
CA ARG A 219 -8.19 7.05 -13.94
C ARG A 219 -6.90 7.77 -13.51
N ALA A 220 -6.70 9.01 -13.99
CA ALA A 220 -5.57 9.84 -13.59
C ALA A 220 -5.59 10.21 -12.09
N ASP A 221 -6.77 10.48 -11.54
CA ASP A 221 -6.89 10.79 -10.11
C ASP A 221 -6.76 9.55 -9.22
N VAL A 222 -7.14 8.35 -9.72
CA VAL A 222 -6.81 7.09 -9.03
C VAL A 222 -5.30 6.92 -8.95
N ALA A 223 -4.57 7.20 -10.03
CA ALA A 223 -3.12 7.16 -10.03
C ALA A 223 -2.51 8.17 -9.05
N ASP A 224 -3.06 9.39 -8.96
CA ASP A 224 -2.60 10.38 -7.97
C ASP A 224 -2.72 9.86 -6.55
N VAL A 225 -3.90 9.38 -6.14
CA VAL A 225 -4.07 8.88 -4.77
C VAL A 225 -3.26 7.62 -4.49
N VAL A 226 -3.00 6.79 -5.50
CA VAL A 226 -2.09 5.63 -5.40
C VAL A 226 -0.65 6.09 -5.17
N VAL A 227 -0.16 7.04 -5.96
CA VAL A 227 1.22 7.54 -5.85
C VAL A 227 1.42 8.33 -4.57
N ARG A 228 0.45 9.13 -4.12
CA ARG A 228 0.51 9.81 -2.81
C ARG A 228 0.46 8.82 -1.66
N ALA A 229 -0.35 7.76 -1.76
CA ALA A 229 -0.38 6.71 -0.74
C ALA A 229 0.94 5.93 -0.65
N LEU A 230 1.70 5.81 -1.74
CA LEU A 230 2.98 5.08 -1.76
C LEU A 230 3.94 5.59 -0.68
N ASP A 231 4.12 6.91 -0.60
CA ASP A 231 5.09 7.55 0.29
C ASP A 231 4.44 8.07 1.61
N ASN A 232 3.19 7.68 1.91
CA ASN A 232 2.47 8.12 3.12
C ASN A 232 2.23 6.95 4.10
N ASP A 233 3.00 6.94 5.20
CA ASP A 233 2.94 5.91 6.26
C ASP A 233 1.56 5.81 6.93
N GLY A 234 0.77 6.88 6.93
CA GLY A 234 -0.59 6.89 7.46
C GLY A 234 -1.55 5.97 6.70
N THR A 235 -1.16 5.50 5.51
CA THR A 235 -1.93 4.56 4.68
C THR A 235 -1.60 3.09 4.95
N HIS A 236 -0.61 2.82 5.80
CA HIS A 236 -0.16 1.46 6.08
C HIS A 236 -1.24 0.60 6.75
N LYS A 237 -1.44 -0.60 6.21
CA LYS A 237 -2.42 -1.61 6.65
C LYS A 237 -3.86 -1.10 6.64
N LYS A 238 -4.18 -0.21 5.69
CA LYS A 238 -5.51 0.36 5.51
C LYS A 238 -6.16 -0.03 4.19
N VAL A 239 -7.49 0.02 4.21
CA VAL A 239 -8.34 -0.19 3.05
C VAL A 239 -9.13 1.11 2.84
N PHE A 240 -9.02 1.68 1.65
CA PHE A 240 -9.69 2.92 1.30
C PHE A 240 -10.64 2.72 0.13
N THR A 241 -11.74 3.46 0.15
CA THR A 241 -12.51 3.79 -1.03
C THR A 241 -11.89 5.03 -1.68
N ALA A 242 -11.70 5.02 -3.01
CA ALA A 242 -11.25 6.18 -3.78
C ALA A 242 -12.38 6.69 -4.68
N VAL A 243 -12.76 7.95 -4.48
CA VAL A 243 -13.85 8.62 -5.21
C VAL A 243 -13.49 10.08 -5.45
N ASP A 244 -14.13 10.70 -6.42
CA ASP A 244 -14.09 12.13 -6.64
C ASP A 244 -15.46 12.75 -6.29
N PRO A 245 -15.60 13.42 -5.13
CA PRO A 245 -16.85 14.04 -4.71
C PRO A 245 -17.32 15.17 -5.64
N SER A 246 -16.45 15.69 -6.50
CA SER A 246 -16.80 16.73 -7.47
C SER A 246 -17.46 16.19 -8.74
N ILE A 247 -17.41 14.87 -8.97
CA ILE A 247 -18.06 14.21 -10.11
C ILE A 247 -19.43 13.66 -9.67
N PRO A 248 -20.55 14.16 -10.22
CA PRO A 248 -21.87 13.59 -9.95
C PRO A 248 -21.93 12.11 -10.34
N SER A 249 -22.54 11.30 -9.48
CA SER A 249 -22.62 9.85 -9.67
C SER A 249 -24.05 9.35 -9.46
N SER A 250 -24.51 8.48 -10.35
CA SER A 250 -25.73 7.69 -10.16
C SER A 250 -25.48 6.38 -9.38
N PHE A 251 -24.21 6.06 -9.09
CA PHE A 251 -23.79 4.79 -8.50
C PHE A 251 -23.56 4.85 -6.98
N GLY A 252 -23.71 6.02 -6.37
CA GLY A 252 -23.50 6.26 -4.94
C GLY A 252 -23.35 7.75 -4.62
N ASP A 253 -23.38 8.08 -3.33
CA ASP A 253 -23.23 9.44 -2.81
C ASP A 253 -21.87 9.60 -2.10
N ALA A 254 -20.95 10.32 -2.75
CA ALA A 254 -19.64 10.65 -2.20
C ALA A 254 -19.62 11.96 -1.40
N SER A 255 -20.74 12.70 -1.29
CA SER A 255 -20.77 14.00 -0.64
C SER A 255 -20.55 13.93 0.88
N LYS A 256 -20.74 12.74 1.47
CA LYS A 256 -20.56 12.45 2.90
C LYS A 256 -19.22 11.79 3.22
N ALA A 257 -18.35 11.64 2.23
CA ALA A 257 -17.05 11.01 2.42
C ALA A 257 -16.12 11.94 3.18
N GLU A 258 -15.61 11.47 4.33
CA GLU A 258 -14.53 12.15 5.03
C GLU A 258 -13.20 11.80 4.36
N ALA A 259 -12.47 12.83 3.93
CA ALA A 259 -11.21 12.68 3.23
C ALA A 259 -10.09 12.31 4.21
N PHE A 260 -9.38 11.22 3.89
CA PHE A 260 -8.13 10.86 4.55
C PHE A 260 -7.02 11.85 4.14
N PRO A 261 -6.21 12.35 5.09
CA PRO A 261 -5.11 13.27 4.77
C PRO A 261 -3.96 12.52 4.09
N LEU A 262 -3.90 12.65 2.76
CA LEU A 262 -2.87 12.10 1.89
C LEU A 262 -1.68 13.05 1.69
#